data_AF-A0A2S9FJY5-F1
#
_entry.id   AF-A0A2S9FJY5-F1
#
_cell.length_a   1.000
_cell.length_b   1.000
_cell.length_c   1.000
_cell.angle_alpha   90.00
_cell.angle_beta   90.00
_cell.angle_gamma   90.00
#
_symmetry.space_group_name_H-M   'P 1'
#
loop_
_entity.id
_entity.type
_entity.pdbx_description
1 polymer ?
#
loop_
_entity_poly.entity_id
_entity_poly.type
_entity_poly.pdbx_seq_one_letter_code
_entity_poly.pdbx_strand_id
1 'polypeptide(L)' 'IDGAALRLHRPVVVSDLPAGGRRLDQAADGYVATIVSGEVIAEDGVPTEARPGMLIRGRQPAPTA' A
#
# COMPACT_ATOMS: atom_id res chain seq x y z
N ILE A 1 16.06 -6.54 8.46
CA ILE A 1 14.89 -7.24 7.87
C ILE A 1 15.05 -8.70 8.23
N ASP A 2 14.05 -9.30 8.88
CA ASP A 2 14.04 -10.74 9.17
C ASP A 2 13.64 -11.50 7.91
N GLY A 3 14.62 -12.13 7.24
CA GLY A 3 14.39 -12.87 6.01
C GLY A 3 13.77 -14.25 6.24
N ALA A 4 13.87 -14.82 7.44
CA ALA A 4 13.30 -16.14 7.74
C ALA A 4 11.78 -16.06 7.94
N ALA A 5 11.29 -14.93 8.44
CA ALA A 5 9.86 -14.66 8.57
C ALA A 5 9.18 -14.22 7.26
N LEU A 6 9.95 -13.78 6.25
CA LEU A 6 9.40 -13.29 4.98
C LEU A 6 9.02 -14.44 4.05
N ARG A 7 7.75 -14.52 3.68
CA ARG A 7 7.25 -15.51 2.72
C ARG A 7 6.40 -14.83 1.65
N LEU A 8 6.76 -15.01 0.38
CA LEU A 8 5.95 -14.55 -0.75
C LEU A 8 4.91 -15.61 -1.12
N HIS A 9 3.67 -15.16 -1.36
CA HIS A 9 2.60 -16.01 -1.86
C HIS A 9 2.52 -15.98 -3.38
N ARG A 10 1.79 -16.93 -3.96
CA ARG A 10 1.59 -16.99 -5.41
C ARG A 10 0.84 -15.73 -5.89
N PRO A 11 1.32 -15.05 -6.96
CA PRO A 11 0.60 -13.92 -7.53
C PRO A 11 -0.80 -14.32 -8.03
N VAL A 12 -1.77 -13.42 -7.87
CA VAL A 12 -3.13 -13.56 -8.39
C VAL A 12 -3.54 -12.32 -9.17
N VAL A 13 -4.36 -12.49 -10.20
CA VAL A 13 -4.92 -11.37 -10.96
C VAL A 13 -6.25 -10.97 -10.33
N VAL A 14 -6.37 -9.69 -9.96
CA VAL A 14 -7.59 -9.11 -9.37
C VAL A 14 -8.13 -8.04 -10.32
N SER A 15 -9.44 -8.06 -10.54
CA SER A 15 -10.15 -7.18 -11.49
C SER A 15 -11.02 -6.16 -10.76
N ASP A 16 -10.44 -5.43 -9.82
CA ASP A 16 -11.14 -4.50 -8.91
C ASP A 16 -10.74 -3.03 -9.11
N LEU A 17 -9.96 -2.73 -10.15
CA LEU A 17 -9.58 -1.35 -10.45
C LEU A 17 -10.69 -0.62 -11.23
N PRO A 18 -10.79 0.71 -11.07
CA PRO A 18 -11.70 1.53 -11.89
C PRO A 18 -11.51 1.31 -13.40
N ALA A 19 -12.56 1.58 -14.16
CA ALA A 19 -12.59 1.43 -15.63
C ALA A 19 -12.27 0.01 -16.15
N GLY A 20 -12.47 -1.03 -15.33
CA GLY A 20 -12.25 -2.43 -15.71
C GLY A 20 -10.77 -2.84 -15.74
N GLY A 21 -9.90 -2.05 -15.08
CA GLY A 21 -8.50 -2.37 -14.93
C GLY A 21 -8.27 -3.65 -14.11
N ARG A 22 -7.08 -4.23 -14.27
CA ARG A 22 -6.63 -5.41 -13.52
C ARG A 22 -5.30 -5.13 -12.84
N ARG A 23 -5.10 -5.68 -11.64
CA ARG A 23 -3.82 -5.68 -10.95
C ARG A 23 -3.32 -7.10 -10.72
N LEU A 24 -2.00 -7.26 -10.74
CA LEU A 24 -1.33 -8.45 -10.23
C LEU A 24 -1.07 -8.20 -8.73
N ASP A 25 -1.73 -8.97 -7.88
CA ASP A 25 -1.55 -8.90 -6.44
C ASP A 25 -0.63 -10.03 -5.96
N GLN A 26 0.33 -9.69 -5.09
CA GLN A 26 1.27 -10.64 -4.50
C GLN A 26 1.35 -10.39 -3.01
N ALA A 27 0.51 -11.10 -2.25
CA ALA A 27 0.54 -11.09 -0.79
C ALA A 27 1.85 -11.67 -0.26
N ALA A 28 2.20 -11.30 0.98
CA ALA A 28 3.36 -11.81 1.68
C ALA A 28 3.13 -11.84 3.20
N ASP A 29 3.72 -12.84 3.86
CA ASP A 29 3.82 -12.90 5.32
C ASP A 29 5.15 -12.29 5.78
N GLY A 30 5.22 -11.86 7.04
CA GLY A 30 6.46 -11.37 7.69
C GLY A 30 6.58 -9.84 7.75
N TYR A 31 5.62 -9.10 7.20
CA TYR A 31 5.50 -7.66 7.44
C TYR A 31 4.73 -7.42 8.74
N VAL A 32 5.39 -6.77 9.72
CA VAL A 32 4.77 -6.41 11.00
C VAL A 32 3.78 -5.26 10.84
N ALA A 33 4.17 -4.21 10.11
CA ALA A 33 3.31 -3.06 9.86
C ALA A 33 3.61 -2.41 8.51
N THR A 34 2.57 -1.88 7.86
CA THR A 34 2.67 -0.93 6.75
C THR A 34 2.16 0.42 7.21
N ILE A 35 2.95 1.48 7.02
CA ILE A 35 2.69 2.80 7.58
C ILE A 35 2.61 3.82 6.43
N VAL A 36 1.60 4.69 6.48
CA VAL A 36 1.45 5.83 5.56
C VAL A 36 1.18 7.08 6.38
N SER A 37 1.90 8.17 6.12
CA SER A 37 1.75 9.46 6.82
C SER A 37 1.84 9.36 8.36
N GLY A 38 2.58 8.38 8.88
CA GLY A 38 2.76 8.14 10.32
C GLY A 38 1.71 7.25 10.98
N GLU A 39 0.71 6.76 10.23
CA GLU A 39 -0.35 5.89 10.73
C GLU A 39 -0.29 4.50 10.10
N VAL A 40 -0.58 3.47 10.90
CA VAL A 40 -0.56 2.06 10.47
C VAL A 40 -1.78 1.76 9.60
N ILE A 41 -1.53 1.38 8.34
CA ILE A 41 -2.57 1.00 7.37
C ILE A 41 -2.74 -0.51 7.21
N ALA A 42 -1.77 -1.30 7.69
CA ALA A 42 -1.88 -2.75 7.79
C ALA A 42 -0.96 -3.26 8.90
N GLU A 43 -1.41 -4.27 9.64
CA GLU A 43 -0.70 -4.95 10.74
C GLU A 43 -0.71 -6.45 10.48
N ASP A 44 0.45 -7.11 10.56
CA ASP A 44 0.61 -8.55 10.28
C ASP A 44 -0.04 -9.00 8.95
N GLY A 45 0.06 -8.15 7.92
CA GLY A 45 -0.51 -8.38 6.59
C GLY A 45 -2.02 -8.09 6.48
N VAL A 46 -2.70 -7.70 7.56
CA VAL A 46 -4.14 -7.38 7.58
C VAL A 46 -4.35 -5.87 7.46
N PRO A 47 -5.10 -5.38 6.44
CA PRO A 47 -5.41 -3.95 6.32
C PRO A 47 -6.24 -3.42 7.50
N THR A 48 -5.96 -2.19 7.93
CA THR A 48 -6.80 -1.43 8.86
C THR A 48 -7.81 -0.57 8.08
N GLU A 49 -8.65 0.20 8.79
CA GLU A 49 -9.53 1.20 8.17
C GLU A 49 -8.80 2.53 7.85
N ALA A 50 -7.57 2.71 8.30
CA ALA A 50 -6.83 3.96 8.10
C ALA A 50 -6.56 4.21 6.61
N ARG A 51 -6.94 5.40 6.12
CA ARG A 51 -6.67 5.86 4.74
C ARG A 51 -5.99 7.25 4.74
N PRO A 52 -4.82 7.42 5.39
CA PRO A 52 -4.15 8.71 5.57
C PRO A 52 -3.34 9.15 4.34
N GLY A 53 -3.57 8.50 3.19
CA GLY A 53 -2.91 8.83 1.93
C GLY A 53 -3.38 10.17 1.41
N MET A 54 -2.44 10.95 0.87
CA MET A 54 -2.73 12.25 0.28
C MET A 54 -2.06 12.41 -1.07
N LEU A 55 -2.63 13.27 -1.91
CA LEU A 55 -2.02 13.63 -3.19
C LEU A 55 -0.73 14.39 -2.94
N ILE A 56 0.39 13.74 -3.20
CA ILE A 56 1.69 14.39 -3.21
C ILE A 56 1.86 15.10 -4.55
N ARG A 57 1.78 16.43 -4.53
CA ARG A 57 2.20 17.26 -5.66
C ARG A 57 3.70 17.52 -5.51
N GLY A 58 4.45 17.39 -6.60
CA GLY A 58 5.84 17.82 -6.64
C GLY A 58 5.96 19.33 -6.43
N ARG A 59 7.12 19.92 -6.77
CA ARG A 59 7.31 21.38 -6.66
C ARG A 59 6.15 22.12 -7.34
N GLN A 60 5.46 22.97 -6.60
CA GLN A 60 4.42 23.84 -7.13
C GLN A 60 4.96 25.26 -7.24
N PRO A 61 4.50 26.05 -8.23
CA PRO A 61 4.71 27.49 -8.22
C PRO A 61 4.21 28.10 -6.91
N ALA A 62 4.78 29.22 -6.50
CA ALA A 62 4.21 29.99 -5.40
C ALA A 62 2.75 30.35 -5.74
N PRO A 63 1.81 30.29 -4.77
CA PRO A 63 0.44 30.70 -5.01
C PRO A 63 0.40 32.14 -5.57
N THR A 64 -0.37 32.36 -6.62
CA THR A 64 -0.69 33.73 -7.06
C THR A 64 -1.69 34.32 -6.06
N ALA A 65 -1.41 35.54 -5.59
CA ALA A 65 -2.31 36.28 -4.70
C ALA A 65 -3.63 36.67 -5.40
#